data_AF-A0A355H818-F1
#
_entry.id   AF-A0A355H818-F1
#
_cell.length_a   1.000
_cell.length_b   1.000
_cell.length_c   1.000
_cell.angle_alpha   90.00
_cell.angle_beta   90.00
_cell.angle_gamma   90.00
#
_symmetry.space_group_name_H-M   'P 1'
#
loop_
_entity.id
_entity.type
_entity.pdbx_description
1 polymer ?
#
loop_
_entity_poly.entity_id
_entity_poly.type
_entity_poly.pdbx_seq_one_letter_code
_entity_poly.pdbx_strand_id
1 'polypeptide(L)' 'MENEIKLLIIESLFLEDIKPEDIKNDEALFGDGLGLDSIDALELGIALQRKYGIIIKEGDEENRQ' A
#
# COMPACT_ATOMS: atom_id res chain seq x y z
N MET A 1 14.10 4.19 3.97
CA MET A 1 12.71 4.65 3.99
C MET A 1 11.83 3.75 3.13
N GLU A 2 12.20 3.46 1.88
CA GLU A 2 11.41 2.56 1.00
C GLU A 2 11.13 1.17 1.60
N ASN A 3 12.14 0.49 2.16
CA ASN A 3 11.95 -0.83 2.78
C ASN A 3 10.93 -0.82 3.93
N GLU A 4 10.79 0.29 4.66
CA GLU A 4 9.85 0.39 5.77
C GLU A 4 8.40 0.41 5.29
N ILE A 5 8.14 1.09 4.17
CA ILE A 5 6.82 1.14 3.53
C ILE A 5 6.49 -0.23 2.93
N LYS A 6 7.46 -0.88 2.28
CA LYS A 6 7.27 -2.22 1.72
C LYS A 6 6.95 -3.26 2.80
N LEU A 7 7.66 -3.20 3.93
CA LEU A 7 7.35 -4.03 5.10
C LEU A 7 5.97 -3.73 5.66
N LEU A 8 5.58 -2.46 5.77
CA LEU A 8 4.24 -2.08 6.19
C LEU A 8 3.17 -2.67 5.28
N ILE A 9 3.35 -2.63 3.95
CA ILE A 9 2.41 -3.20 2.98
C ILE A 9 2.27 -4.71 3.22
N ILE A 10 3.38 -5.43 3.32
CA ILE A 10 3.38 -6.89 3.53
C ILE A 10 2.70 -7.27 4.85
N GLU A 11 3.03 -6.56 5.94
CA GLU A 11 2.47 -6.82 7.27
C GLU A 11 0.98 -6.47 7.36
N SER A 12 0.56 -5.39 6.71
CA SER A 12 -0.83 -4.91 6.77
C SER A 12 -1.78 -5.77 5.92
N LEU A 13 -1.27 -6.39 4.86
CA LEU A 13 -2.04 -7.15 3.87
C LEU A 13 -1.78 -8.65 3.92
N PHE A 14 -1.04 -9.12 4.93
CA PHE A 14 -0.71 -10.54 5.13
C PHE A 14 -0.15 -11.23 3.88
N LEU A 15 0.76 -10.56 3.17
CA LEU A 15 1.37 -11.09 1.95
C LEU A 15 2.49 -12.10 2.28
N GLU A 16 2.11 -13.31 2.70
CA GLU A 16 3.03 -14.33 3.23
C GLU A 16 4.14 -14.76 2.24
N ASP A 17 3.85 -14.71 0.94
CA ASP A 17 4.78 -15.12 -0.13
C ASP A 17 5.54 -13.96 -0.79
N ILE A 18 5.34 -12.72 -0.31
CA ILE A 18 5.96 -11.52 -0.87
C ILE A 18 7.03 -10.98 0.08
N LYS A 19 8.23 -10.73 -0.45
CA LYS A 19 9.29 -10.03 0.27
C LYS A 19 9.38 -8.57 -0.16
N PRO A 20 9.98 -7.69 0.66
CA PRO A 20 10.20 -6.30 0.27
C PRO A 20 11.00 -6.12 -1.03
N GLU A 21 11.83 -7.10 -1.38
CA GLU A 21 12.60 -7.12 -2.63
C GLU A 21 11.76 -7.43 -3.87
N ASP A 22 10.59 -8.06 -3.69
CA ASP A 22 9.66 -8.40 -4.78
C ASP A 22 8.76 -7.23 -5.17
N ILE A 23 8.59 -6.25 -4.28
CA ILE A 23 7.79 -5.04 -4.52
C ILE A 23 8.66 -4.01 -5.24
N LYS A 24 8.37 -3.73 -6.51
CA LYS A 24 9.06 -2.70 -7.28
C LYS A 24 8.49 -1.30 -6.99
N ASN A 25 9.34 -0.29 -7.11
CA ASN A 25 8.96 1.09 -6.78
C ASN A 25 8.10 1.76 -7.87
N ASP A 26 8.19 1.25 -9.09
CA ASP A 26 7.53 1.73 -10.31
C ASP A 26 6.34 0.87 -10.73
N GLU A 27 6.01 -0.15 -9.93
CA GLU A 27 4.89 -1.05 -10.18
C GLU A 27 3.65 -0.63 -9.39
N ALA A 28 2.49 -0.72 -10.03
CA ALA A 28 1.23 -0.41 -9.39
C ALA A 28 0.96 -1.35 -8.21
N LEU A 29 0.54 -0.81 -7.07
CA LEU A 29 0.15 -1.67 -5.95
C LEU A 29 -1.20 -2.35 -6.20
N PHE A 30 -2.13 -1.65 -6.87
CA PHE A 30 -3.50 -2.10 -7.11
C PHE A 30 -3.69 -2.63 -8.54
N GLY A 31 -4.59 -3.59 -8.72
CA GLY A 31 -4.87 -4.15 -10.05
C GLY A 31 -3.71 -5.01 -10.57
N ASP A 32 -3.15 -4.66 -11.73
CA ASP A 32 -2.24 -5.54 -12.48
C ASP A 32 -0.83 -5.72 -11.88
N GLY A 33 -0.44 -4.94 -10.85
CA GLY A 33 0.84 -5.14 -10.19
C GLY A 33 0.73 -6.12 -9.01
N LEU A 34 0.68 -5.61 -7.78
CA LEU A 34 0.57 -6.46 -6.58
C LEU A 34 -0.79 -7.16 -6.41
N GLY A 35 -1.77 -6.92 -7.30
CA GLY A 35 -3.04 -7.61 -7.27
C GLY A 35 -4.03 -7.11 -6.22
N LEU A 36 -3.72 -6.00 -5.54
CA LEU A 36 -4.52 -5.52 -4.42
C LEU A 36 -5.89 -5.01 -4.87
N ASP A 37 -6.90 -5.30 -4.06
CA ASP A 37 -8.28 -4.87 -4.29
C ASP A 37 -8.67 -3.64 -3.43
N SER A 38 -9.95 -3.26 -3.49
CA SER A 38 -10.48 -2.12 -2.74
C SER A 38 -10.49 -2.31 -1.22
N ILE A 39 -10.53 -3.54 -0.73
CA ILE A 39 -10.49 -3.88 0.70
C ILE A 39 -9.06 -3.69 1.19
N ASP A 40 -8.09 -4.20 0.44
CA ASP A 40 -6.66 -4.03 0.72
C ASP A 40 -6.26 -2.55 0.77
N ALA A 41 -6.79 -1.74 -0.16
CA ALA A 41 -6.57 -0.30 -0.19
C ALA A 41 -7.01 0.38 1.11
N LEU A 42 -8.16 -0.02 1.64
CA LEU A 42 -8.70 0.53 2.88
C LEU A 42 -7.84 0.11 4.08
N GLU A 43 -7.43 -1.16 4.15
CA GLU A 43 -6.61 -1.69 5.24
C GLU A 43 -5.22 -1.03 5.27
N LEU A 44 -4.57 -0.90 4.10
CA LEU A 44 -3.31 -0.17 3.97
C LEU A 44 -3.47 1.31 4.38
N GLY A 45 -4.59 1.94 4.02
CA GLY A 45 -4.89 3.31 4.42
C GLY A 45 -5.01 3.50 5.92
N ILE A 46 -5.68 2.57 6.61
CA ILE A 46 -5.79 2.55 8.07
C ILE A 46 -4.41 2.32 8.71
N ALA A 47 -3.59 1.42 8.16
CA ALA A 47 -2.25 1.14 8.66
C ALA A 47 -1.33 2.38 8.55
N LEU A 48 -1.36 3.07 7.41
CA LEU A 48 -0.64 4.32 7.19
C LEU A 48 -1.10 5.43 8.15
N GLN A 49 -2.41 5.56 8.37
CA GLN A 49 -2.95 6.51 9.34
C GLN A 49 -2.45 6.24 10.76
N ARG A 50 -2.43 4.96 11.17
CA ARG A 50 -1.96 4.57 12.51
C ARG A 50 -0.46 4.79 12.70
N LYS A 51 0.35 4.45 11.69
CA LYS A 51 1.82 4.49 11.79
C LYS A 51 2.38 5.90 11.60
N TYR A 52 1.81 6.67 10.69
CA TYR A 52 2.35 7.98 10.28
C TYR A 52 1.42 9.16 10.58
N GLY A 53 0.21 8.91 11.10
CA GLY A 53 -0.78 9.97 11.35
C GLY A 53 -1.36 10.58 10.07
N ILE A 54 -1.19 9.92 8.92
CA ILE A 54 -1.65 10.42 7.62
C ILE A 54 -3.18 10.25 7.54
N ILE A 55 -3.89 11.33 7.22
CA ILE A 55 -5.32 11.26 6.91
C ILE A 55 -5.47 11.12 5.41
N ILE A 56 -5.83 9.92 4.95
CA ILE A 56 -6.22 9.73 3.55
C ILE A 56 -7.62 10.32 3.40
N LYS A 57 -7.72 11.43 2.67
CA LYS A 57 -9.01 12.03 2.33
C LYS A 57 -9.52 11.36 1.05
N GLU A 58 -10.71 10.76 1.13
CA GLU A 58 -11.43 10.36 -0.07
C GLU A 58 -11.74 11.63 -0.90
N GLY A 59 -11.09 11.77 -2.05
CA GLY A 59 -11.35 12.87 -2.99
C GLY A 59 -10.16 13.71 -3.44
N ASP A 60 -8.91 13.35 -3.13
CA ASP A 60 -7.77 13.98 -3.79
C ASP A 60 -7.77 13.58 -5.28
N GLU A 61 -8.33 14.45 -6.11
CA GLU A 61 -8.42 14.32 -7.56
C GLU A 61 -7.05 14.23 -8.25
N GLU A 62 -5.95 14.46 -7.52
CA GLU A 62 -4.58 14.31 -8.00
C GLU A 62 -4.14 12.84 -8.21
N ASN A 63 -4.82 11.86 -7.61
CA ASN A 63 -4.43 10.44 -7.73
C ASN A 63 -5.07 9.71 -8.92
N ARG A 64 -5.64 10.45 -9.89
CA ARG A 64 -6.31 9.93 -11.10
C ARG A 64 -5.51 10.17 -12.39
N GLN A 65 -4.18 10.26 -12.34
CA GLN A 65 -3.33 10.41 -13.53
C GLN A 65 -2.47 9.19 -13.80
#